data_AF-A0AAW4WY21-F1
#
_entry.id   AF-A0AAW4WY21-F1
#
_cell.length_a   1.000
_cell.length_b   1.000
_cell.length_c   1.000
_cell.angle_alpha   90.00
_cell.angle_beta   90.00
_cell.angle_gamma   90.00
#
_symmetry.space_group_name_H-M   'P 1'
#
loop_
_entity.id
_entity.type
_entity.pdbx_description
1 polymer ?
#
loop_
_entity_poly.entity_id
_entity_poly.type
_entity_poly.pdbx_seq_one_letter_code
_entity_poly.pdbx_strand_id
1 'polypeptide(L)'
;MDVLANNNLYQVTKIKGDQIFLKSLLGDKAREKELNSNDYQSEVVRGDLFFLAAADNQAQAEHYAVQKIKGRYSDFKEFIYLKMRIMLDFYKYNFDQAIFHAKEKPAAYQEFEKILTENKEKIKSFISYNSDEKVKPFNHTNYEISEILESELIFEQEEGSAFDWQWNLMRIYKLAEDQYVSFKQSSIFSERQRGEYFKIEKKYVDIMRNLEEDKAYFLD
;
A
#
# COMPACT_ATOMS: atom_id res chain seq x y z
N MET A 1 -22.74 -4.40 14.50
CA MET A 1 -22.30 -5.72 13.98
C MET A 1 -20.82 -5.81 14.33
N ASP A 2 -20.35 -6.88 14.95
CA ASP A 2 -18.93 -7.00 15.32
C ASP A 2 -18.09 -7.11 14.04
N VAL A 3 -17.33 -6.06 13.69
CA VAL A 3 -16.47 -6.05 12.49
C VAL A 3 -15.48 -7.21 12.50
N LEU A 4 -15.05 -7.66 13.69
CA LEU A 4 -14.14 -8.79 13.87
C LEU A 4 -14.80 -10.16 13.72
N ALA A 5 -16.13 -10.23 13.62
CA ALA A 5 -16.82 -11.49 13.33
C ALA A 5 -16.49 -11.98 11.92
N ASN A 6 -16.42 -11.05 10.96
CA ASN A 6 -16.22 -11.35 9.55
C ASN A 6 -14.85 -10.93 9.03
N ASN A 7 -14.11 -10.07 9.74
CA ASN A 7 -12.84 -9.53 9.28
C ASN A 7 -11.78 -9.61 10.37
N ASN A 8 -10.70 -10.35 10.18
CA ASN A 8 -9.68 -10.43 11.23
C ASN A 8 -8.28 -10.67 10.64
N LEU A 9 -7.28 -10.22 11.39
CA LEU A 9 -5.87 -10.41 11.08
C LEU A 9 -5.33 -11.55 11.94
N TYR A 10 -4.66 -12.50 11.30
CA TYR A 10 -4.09 -13.67 11.94
C TYR A 10 -2.58 -13.71 11.72
N GLN A 11 -1.87 -14.29 12.67
CA GLN A 11 -0.46 -14.68 12.51
C GLN A 11 -0.35 -16.17 12.20
N VAL A 12 0.60 -16.54 11.35
CA VAL A 12 1.03 -17.93 11.17
C VAL A 12 1.84 -18.36 12.38
N THR A 13 1.27 -19.27 13.17
CA THR A 13 1.92 -19.80 14.37
C THR A 13 2.73 -21.07 14.08
N LYS A 14 2.25 -21.87 13.12
CA LYS A 14 2.83 -23.17 12.80
C LYS A 14 2.44 -23.60 11.38
N ILE A 15 3.32 -24.37 10.75
CA ILE A 15 3.07 -25.05 9.48
C ILE A 15 3.39 -26.54 9.68
N LYS A 16 2.53 -27.44 9.21
CA LYS A 16 2.76 -28.90 9.24
C LYS A 16 2.27 -29.52 7.93
N GLY A 17 3.20 -29.98 7.09
CA GLY A 17 2.83 -30.44 5.74
C GLY A 17 2.08 -29.33 5.02
N ASP A 18 0.91 -29.66 4.47
CA ASP A 18 0.10 -28.71 3.69
C ASP A 18 -0.84 -27.84 4.55
N GLN A 19 -0.69 -27.84 5.88
CA GLN A 19 -1.56 -27.11 6.80
C GLN A 19 -0.86 -25.90 7.43
N ILE A 20 -1.51 -24.73 7.36
CA ILE A 20 -1.11 -23.48 7.99
C ILE A 20 -2.02 -23.22 9.19
N PHE A 21 -1.43 -23.09 10.38
CA PHE A 21 -2.14 -22.83 11.63
C PHE A 21 -2.04 -21.37 12.03
N LEU A 22 -3.20 -20.73 12.09
CA LEU A 22 -3.36 -19.30 12.28
C LEU A 22 -3.91 -18.98 13.68
N LYS A 23 -3.44 -17.88 14.26
CA LYS A 23 -3.96 -17.33 15.52
C LYS A 23 -4.33 -15.87 15.37
N SER A 24 -5.52 -15.50 15.82
CA SER A 24 -6.06 -14.14 15.77
C SER A 24 -5.12 -13.16 16.49
N LEU A 25 -4.84 -12.04 15.81
CA LEU A 25 -4.11 -10.92 16.36
C LEU A 25 -5.04 -9.86 16.93
N LEU A 26 -6.25 -9.73 16.39
CA LEU A 26 -7.21 -8.70 16.81
C LEU A 26 -8.26 -9.28 17.76
N GLY A 27 -8.72 -8.44 18.68
CA GLY A 27 -9.74 -8.76 19.69
C GLY A 27 -9.22 -9.58 20.88
N ASP A 28 -10.07 -9.71 21.90
CA ASP A 28 -9.69 -10.30 23.20
C ASP A 28 -9.64 -11.84 23.19
N LYS A 29 -10.31 -12.47 22.20
CA LYS A 29 -10.40 -13.92 22.12
C LYS A 29 -9.34 -14.46 21.14
N ALA A 30 -8.53 -15.39 21.62
CA ALA A 30 -7.62 -16.18 20.79
C ALA A 30 -8.44 -17.13 19.89
N ARG A 31 -8.87 -16.64 18.72
CA ARG A 31 -9.47 -17.49 17.67
C ARG A 31 -8.36 -18.15 16.87
N GLU A 32 -8.52 -19.45 16.60
CA GLU A 32 -7.59 -20.21 15.75
C GLU A 32 -8.28 -20.58 14.44
N LYS A 33 -7.49 -20.67 13.37
CA LYS A 33 -7.94 -21.06 12.02
C LYS A 33 -6.91 -21.96 11.37
N GLU A 34 -7.37 -22.77 10.43
CA GLU A 34 -6.53 -23.64 9.61
C GLU A 34 -6.78 -23.32 8.14
N LEU A 35 -5.71 -23.22 7.36
CA LEU A 35 -5.74 -23.03 5.90
C LEU A 35 -4.86 -24.09 5.24
N ASN A 36 -5.15 -24.39 3.97
CA ASN A 36 -4.30 -25.25 3.15
C ASN A 36 -3.21 -24.41 2.48
N SER A 37 -1.94 -24.79 2.61
CA SER A 37 -0.83 -24.07 1.99
C SER A 37 -0.84 -24.17 0.46
N ASN A 38 -1.44 -25.22 -0.10
CA ASN A 38 -1.51 -25.43 -1.55
C ASN A 38 -2.42 -24.40 -2.25
N ASP A 39 -3.23 -23.67 -1.50
CA ASP A 39 -4.08 -22.61 -2.03
C ASP A 39 -3.29 -21.33 -2.37
N TYR A 40 -2.01 -21.26 -1.98
CA TYR A 40 -1.18 -20.05 -2.09
C TYR A 40 0.05 -20.31 -2.97
N GLN A 41 0.30 -19.41 -3.93
CA GLN A 41 1.44 -19.51 -4.85
C GLN A 41 2.77 -19.11 -4.21
N SER A 42 2.73 -18.28 -3.17
CA SER A 42 3.91 -17.81 -2.43
C SER A 42 4.22 -18.74 -1.26
N GLU A 43 5.51 -18.94 -0.97
CA GLU A 43 5.94 -19.60 0.26
C GLU A 43 5.38 -18.85 1.48
N VAL A 44 4.70 -19.58 2.36
CA VAL A 44 4.17 -19.07 3.64
C VAL A 44 5.10 -19.56 4.75
N VAL A 45 5.48 -18.66 5.66
CA VAL A 45 6.35 -19.00 6.80
C VAL A 45 5.75 -18.57 8.13
N ARG A 46 6.32 -19.10 9.22
CA ARG A 46 5.92 -18.73 10.58
C ARG A 46 6.18 -17.24 10.82
N GLY A 47 5.17 -16.53 11.34
CA GLY A 47 5.23 -15.10 11.60
C GLY A 47 4.63 -14.24 10.49
N ASP A 48 4.32 -14.82 9.33
CA ASP A 48 3.54 -14.13 8.30
C ASP A 48 2.12 -13.85 8.80
N LEU A 49 1.45 -12.91 8.13
CA LEU A 49 0.12 -12.46 8.50
C LEU A 49 -0.90 -12.81 7.42
N PHE A 50 -2.12 -13.07 7.85
CA PHE A 50 -3.26 -13.29 6.98
C PHE A 50 -4.41 -12.37 7.37
N PHE A 51 -4.93 -11.62 6.42
CA PHE A 51 -6.24 -10.99 6.58
C PHE A 51 -7.31 -11.93 6.02
N LEU A 52 -8.26 -12.31 6.86
CA LEU A 52 -9.39 -13.15 6.47
C LEU A 52 -10.68 -12.33 6.51
N ALA A 53 -11.37 -12.30 5.38
CA ALA A 53 -12.70 -11.75 5.21
C ALA A 53 -13.70 -12.89 4.92
N ALA A 54 -14.80 -12.95 5.67
CA ALA A 54 -15.88 -13.90 5.42
C ALA A 54 -16.95 -13.23 4.56
N ALA A 55 -17.00 -13.60 3.27
CA ALA A 55 -18.10 -13.30 2.37
C ALA A 55 -18.79 -14.61 1.98
N ASP A 56 -20.11 -14.71 2.21
CA ASP A 56 -21.00 -15.74 1.68
C ASP A 56 -20.38 -17.13 1.41
N ASN A 57 -19.97 -17.80 2.50
CA ASN A 57 -19.46 -19.18 2.52
C ASN A 57 -18.11 -19.46 1.83
N GLN A 58 -17.39 -18.43 1.35
CA GLN A 58 -15.99 -18.56 0.92
C GLN A 58 -15.11 -17.60 1.73
N ALA A 59 -14.22 -18.15 2.54
CA ALA A 59 -13.25 -17.35 3.26
C ALA A 59 -12.24 -16.78 2.25
N GLN A 60 -12.24 -15.47 2.07
CA GLN A 60 -11.24 -14.77 1.27
C GLN A 60 -10.04 -14.45 2.18
N ALA A 61 -8.84 -14.75 1.68
CA ALA A 61 -7.62 -14.69 2.46
C ALA A 61 -6.54 -13.93 1.69
N GLU A 62 -6.00 -12.88 2.30
CA GLU A 62 -4.85 -12.14 1.76
C GLU A 62 -3.64 -12.40 2.63
N HIS A 63 -2.56 -12.84 1.99
CA HIS A 63 -1.30 -13.18 2.61
C HIS A 63 -0.35 -11.98 2.63
N TYR A 64 0.20 -11.65 3.79
CA TYR A 64 1.26 -10.66 3.95
C TYR A 64 2.51 -11.35 4.50
N ALA A 65 3.54 -11.45 3.65
CA ALA A 65 4.85 -11.93 4.06
C ALA A 65 5.51 -10.89 4.98
N VAL A 66 5.86 -11.28 6.21
CA VAL A 66 6.43 -10.37 7.22
C VAL A 66 7.87 -10.75 7.59
N GLN A 67 8.34 -11.94 7.21
CA GLN A 67 9.75 -12.31 7.33
C GLN A 67 10.62 -11.84 6.14
N LYS A 68 11.94 -11.90 6.37
CA LYS A 68 13.05 -11.26 5.66
C LYS A 68 13.19 -11.71 4.19
N ILE A 69 13.05 -10.78 3.25
CA ILE A 69 13.61 -10.93 1.89
C ILE A 69 14.90 -10.09 1.86
N LYS A 70 16.05 -10.73 1.61
CA LYS A 70 17.25 -9.99 1.18
C LYS A 70 16.98 -9.54 -0.26
N GLY A 71 16.68 -8.27 -0.47
CA GLY A 71 16.38 -7.72 -1.80
C GLY A 71 15.71 -6.36 -1.76
N ARG A 72 15.82 -5.63 -2.88
CA ARG A 72 15.49 -4.19 -3.10
C ARG A 72 14.08 -3.70 -2.69
N TYR A 73 13.21 -4.56 -2.16
CA TYR A 73 11.78 -4.30 -1.94
C TYR A 73 11.31 -4.77 -0.56
N SER A 74 11.90 -4.25 0.52
CA SER A 74 11.51 -4.57 1.90
C SER A 74 10.23 -3.85 2.37
N ASP A 75 9.34 -3.49 1.45
CA ASP A 75 8.35 -2.41 1.58
C ASP A 75 7.14 -2.71 2.48
N PHE A 76 7.05 -3.93 3.03
CA PHE A 76 5.96 -4.30 3.94
C PHE A 76 6.13 -3.81 5.39
N LYS A 77 7.14 -3.00 5.69
CA LYS A 77 7.71 -2.98 7.06
C LYS A 77 7.75 -1.63 7.77
N GLU A 78 6.81 -0.74 7.45
CA GLU A 78 6.29 0.23 8.43
C GLU A 78 4.84 -0.09 8.73
N PHE A 79 4.46 0.01 10.00
CA PHE A 79 3.08 -0.26 10.45
C PHE A 79 2.05 0.52 9.63
N ILE A 80 2.39 1.75 9.21
CA ILE A 80 1.51 2.57 8.38
C ILE A 80 1.22 1.87 7.05
N TYR A 81 2.23 1.42 6.31
CA TYR A 81 2.04 0.74 5.03
C TYR A 81 1.31 -0.60 5.16
N LEU A 82 1.68 -1.41 6.17
CA LEU A 82 0.98 -2.67 6.42
C LEU A 82 -0.49 -2.42 6.79
N LYS A 83 -0.78 -1.42 7.63
CA LYS A 83 -2.15 -1.01 7.96
C LYS A 83 -2.90 -0.60 6.70
N MET A 84 -2.30 0.23 5.85
CA MET A 84 -2.92 0.68 4.61
C MET A 84 -3.25 -0.49 3.67
N ARG A 85 -2.34 -1.45 3.52
CA ARG A 85 -2.60 -2.64 2.72
C ARG A 85 -3.72 -3.50 3.29
N ILE A 86 -3.73 -3.73 4.60
CA ILE A 86 -4.81 -4.48 5.25
C ILE A 86 -6.15 -3.75 5.08
N MET A 87 -6.16 -2.41 5.17
CA MET A 87 -7.37 -1.62 4.97
C MET A 87 -7.85 -1.62 3.51
N LEU A 88 -6.94 -1.68 2.54
CA LEU A 88 -7.25 -1.87 1.11
C LEU A 88 -7.99 -3.18 0.89
N ASP A 89 -7.44 -4.27 1.41
CA ASP A 89 -8.00 -5.60 1.27
C ASP A 89 -9.32 -5.74 2.06
N PHE A 90 -9.43 -5.11 3.24
CA PHE A 90 -10.71 -4.97 3.94
C PHE A 90 -11.74 -4.27 3.07
N TYR A 91 -11.38 -3.16 2.43
CA TYR A 91 -12.34 -2.41 1.62
C TYR A 91 -12.80 -3.22 0.41
N LYS A 92 -11.87 -3.81 -0.32
CA LYS A 92 -12.10 -4.70 -1.47
C LYS A 92 -13.11 -5.81 -1.17
N TYR A 93 -13.03 -6.43 0.01
CA TYR A 93 -13.86 -7.58 0.36
C TYR A 93 -15.17 -7.25 1.07
N ASN A 94 -15.33 -6.02 1.55
CA ASN A 94 -16.54 -5.61 2.27
C ASN A 94 -17.38 -4.58 1.51
N PHE A 95 -16.85 -4.02 0.41
CA PHE A 95 -17.55 -3.03 -0.40
C PHE A 95 -17.37 -3.33 -1.90
N ASP A 96 -18.48 -3.54 -2.61
CA ASP A 96 -18.52 -3.83 -4.06
C ASP A 96 -18.11 -2.65 -4.97
N GLN A 97 -17.45 -1.62 -4.43
CA GLN A 97 -17.09 -0.41 -5.18
C GLN A 97 -15.59 -0.39 -5.46
N ALA A 98 -15.22 -0.63 -6.72
CA ALA A 98 -13.90 -0.27 -7.24
C ALA A 98 -13.88 1.22 -7.60
N ILE A 99 -13.91 2.16 -6.64
CA ILE A 99 -13.98 3.59 -7.00
C ILE A 99 -13.03 4.50 -6.21
N PHE A 100 -12.29 5.26 -7.02
CA PHE A 100 -11.28 6.29 -6.79
C PHE A 100 -11.90 7.68 -6.59
N HIS A 101 -12.83 7.85 -5.64
CA HIS A 101 -13.31 9.18 -5.28
C HIS A 101 -13.28 9.37 -3.77
N ALA A 102 -12.94 10.59 -3.35
CA ALA A 102 -12.99 11.05 -1.97
C ALA A 102 -14.42 10.95 -1.42
N LYS A 103 -14.79 9.76 -0.95
CA LYS A 103 -16.04 9.50 -0.22
C LYS A 103 -15.73 9.41 1.27
N GLU A 104 -16.74 9.70 2.08
CA GLU A 104 -16.67 9.47 3.51
C GLU A 104 -16.38 7.99 3.80
N LYS A 105 -15.42 7.71 4.68
CA LYS A 105 -15.05 6.34 5.07
C LYS A 105 -16.26 5.66 5.73
N PRO A 106 -16.71 4.46 5.28
CA PRO A 106 -17.80 3.74 5.94
C PRO A 106 -17.51 3.47 7.42
N ALA A 107 -18.54 3.42 8.27
CA ALA A 107 -18.37 3.22 9.72
C ALA A 107 -17.57 1.95 10.07
N ALA A 108 -17.81 0.84 9.36
CA ALA A 108 -17.08 -0.41 9.55
C ALA A 108 -15.59 -0.29 9.18
N TYR A 109 -15.25 0.52 8.17
CA TYR A 109 -13.86 0.81 7.81
C TYR A 109 -13.17 1.59 8.92
N GLN A 110 -13.82 2.64 9.45
CA GLN A 110 -13.27 3.46 10.53
C GLN A 110 -13.07 2.62 11.81
N GLU A 111 -14.02 1.74 12.14
CA GLU A 111 -13.94 0.83 13.28
C GLU A 111 -12.78 -0.16 13.15
N PHE A 112 -12.63 -0.80 11.98
CA PHE A 112 -11.52 -1.73 11.74
C PHE A 112 -10.15 -1.04 11.75
N GLU A 113 -10.05 0.16 11.15
CA GLU A 113 -8.83 0.99 11.18
C GLU A 113 -8.42 1.33 12.62
N LYS A 114 -9.39 1.68 13.47
CA LYS A 114 -9.18 1.94 14.89
C LYS A 114 -8.62 0.71 15.60
N ILE A 115 -9.22 -0.46 15.39
CA ILE A 115 -8.78 -1.72 16.01
C ILE A 115 -7.33 -2.08 15.59
N LEU A 116 -6.98 -1.94 14.31
CA LEU A 116 -5.61 -2.15 13.85
C LEU A 116 -4.63 -1.19 14.54
N THR A 117 -5.03 0.08 14.68
CA THR A 117 -4.23 1.12 15.33
C THR A 117 -4.03 0.85 16.81
N GLU A 118 -5.05 0.37 17.52
CA GLU A 118 -4.96 -0.04 18.93
C GLU A 118 -4.02 -1.24 19.12
N ASN A 119 -3.91 -2.11 18.11
CA ASN A 119 -3.02 -3.29 18.13
C ASN A 119 -1.63 -3.04 17.50
N LYS A 120 -1.28 -1.77 17.25
CA LYS A 120 -0.06 -1.36 16.54
C LYS A 120 1.22 -2.03 17.04
N GLU A 121 1.49 -1.99 18.34
CA GLU A 121 2.77 -2.49 18.87
C GLU A 121 2.87 -4.02 18.75
N LYS A 122 1.75 -4.73 18.92
CA LYS A 122 1.67 -6.17 18.69
C LYS A 122 1.94 -6.50 17.22
N ILE A 123 1.31 -5.79 16.29
CA ILE A 123 1.51 -5.98 14.84
C ILE A 123 2.95 -5.64 14.44
N LYS A 124 3.50 -4.53 14.95
CA LYS A 124 4.89 -4.12 14.73
C LYS A 124 5.92 -5.17 15.16
N SER A 125 5.64 -5.94 16.21
CA SER A 125 6.58 -6.97 16.68
C SER A 125 6.86 -8.07 15.63
N PHE A 126 5.96 -8.27 14.67
CA PHE A 126 6.15 -9.19 13.56
C PHE A 126 7.01 -8.59 12.44
N ILE A 127 7.04 -7.26 12.35
CA ILE A 127 7.75 -6.49 11.33
C ILE A 127 9.25 -6.46 11.64
N SER A 128 10.05 -7.19 10.86
CA SER A 128 11.53 -7.20 10.99
C SER A 128 12.17 -6.01 10.25
N TYR A 129 12.82 -5.10 10.97
CA TYR A 129 13.35 -3.84 10.46
C TYR A 129 14.59 -3.99 9.56
N ASN A 130 14.74 -3.06 8.60
CA ASN A 130 15.78 -3.01 7.57
C ASN A 130 16.79 -1.86 7.80
N SER A 131 17.20 -1.59 9.04
CA SER A 131 18.18 -0.54 9.38
C SER A 131 19.52 -0.65 8.65
N ASP A 132 19.78 -1.78 7.98
CA ASP A 132 21.10 -2.13 7.45
C ASP A 132 21.29 -1.79 5.95
N GLU A 133 20.25 -1.43 5.18
CA GLU A 133 20.37 -1.44 3.70
C GLU A 133 20.67 -0.09 3.02
N LYS A 134 20.65 1.06 3.71
CA LYS A 134 21.01 2.39 3.13
C LYS A 134 20.52 2.59 1.68
N VAL A 135 19.26 2.24 1.38
CA VAL A 135 18.76 2.19 0.00
C VAL A 135 18.57 3.61 -0.55
N LYS A 136 19.14 3.89 -1.73
CA LYS A 136 18.98 5.17 -2.45
C LYS A 136 17.67 5.18 -3.26
N PRO A 137 17.06 6.36 -3.50
CA PRO A 137 15.87 6.49 -4.35
C PRO A 137 16.06 5.88 -5.74
N PHE A 138 15.00 5.33 -6.31
CA PHE A 138 15.02 4.71 -7.64
C PHE A 138 14.62 5.73 -8.72
N ASN A 139 15.37 5.80 -9.80
CA ASN A 139 15.19 6.77 -10.88
C ASN A 139 15.07 6.01 -12.21
N HIS A 140 13.91 6.08 -12.87
CA HIS A 140 13.68 5.47 -14.19
C HIS A 140 14.00 6.44 -15.34
N THR A 141 14.69 7.53 -15.05
CA THR A 141 15.17 8.50 -16.02
C THR A 141 16.69 8.44 -16.15
N ASN A 142 17.22 8.99 -17.23
CA ASN A 142 18.67 9.16 -17.41
C ASN A 142 19.21 10.47 -16.79
N TYR A 143 18.36 11.22 -16.07
CA TYR A 143 18.73 12.50 -15.46
C TYR A 143 19.12 12.29 -14.00
N GLU A 144 20.06 13.08 -13.47
CA GLU A 144 20.39 12.99 -12.05
C GLU A 144 19.24 13.57 -11.19
N ILE A 145 18.98 12.99 -10.01
CA ILE A 145 17.88 13.45 -9.15
C ILE A 145 18.07 14.91 -8.73
N SER A 146 19.31 15.34 -8.48
CA SER A 146 19.63 16.72 -8.15
C SER A 146 19.23 17.68 -9.28
N GLU A 147 19.47 17.31 -10.54
CA GLU A 147 19.09 18.12 -11.71
C GLU A 147 17.57 18.25 -11.82
N ILE A 148 16.82 17.19 -11.49
CA ILE A 148 15.36 17.23 -11.47
C ILE A 148 14.84 18.15 -10.35
N LEU A 149 15.39 18.03 -9.14
CA LEU A 149 14.94 18.83 -7.99
C LEU A 149 15.28 20.32 -8.10
N GLU A 150 16.33 20.67 -8.84
CA GLU A 150 16.71 22.06 -9.13
C GLU A 150 15.94 22.66 -10.32
N SER A 151 15.21 21.83 -11.07
CA SER A 151 14.46 22.26 -12.25
C SER A 151 13.07 22.83 -11.91
N GLU A 152 12.45 23.45 -12.90
CA GLU A 152 11.14 24.12 -12.73
C GLU A 152 10.03 23.08 -12.51
N LEU A 153 9.35 23.15 -11.36
CA LEU A 153 8.12 22.41 -11.11
C LEU A 153 6.96 23.12 -11.83
N ILE A 154 6.38 22.46 -12.83
CA ILE A 154 5.34 23.07 -13.68
C ILE A 154 3.95 22.50 -13.42
N PHE A 155 3.85 21.39 -12.69
CA PHE A 155 2.58 20.72 -12.39
C PHE A 155 2.68 20.06 -11.03
N GLU A 156 1.68 20.25 -10.19
CA GLU A 156 1.52 19.53 -8.92
C GLU A 156 0.05 19.21 -8.69
N GLN A 157 -0.24 17.92 -8.59
CA GLN A 157 -1.53 17.40 -8.18
C GLN A 157 -1.32 16.51 -6.97
N GLU A 158 -1.91 16.92 -5.86
CA GLU A 158 -1.99 16.12 -4.64
C GLU A 158 -3.45 15.81 -4.35
N GLU A 159 -3.77 14.52 -4.24
CA GLU A 159 -5.10 14.03 -3.92
C GLU A 159 -5.07 13.28 -2.58
N GLY A 160 -5.97 13.66 -1.68
CA GLY A 160 -6.04 13.11 -0.32
C GLY A 160 -5.03 13.74 0.65
N SER A 161 -4.97 13.23 1.88
CA SER A 161 -3.96 13.66 2.86
C SER A 161 -2.70 12.82 2.72
N ALA A 162 -1.53 13.43 2.86
CA ALA A 162 -0.26 12.71 2.83
C ALA A 162 -0.27 11.49 3.78
N PHE A 163 0.10 10.33 3.24
CA PHE A 163 0.13 9.03 3.93
C PHE A 163 -1.25 8.48 4.37
N ASP A 164 -2.36 9.09 3.96
CA ASP A 164 -3.68 8.47 4.04
C ASP A 164 -3.90 7.48 2.89
N TRP A 165 -4.86 6.58 3.08
CA TRP A 165 -5.34 5.69 2.02
C TRP A 165 -5.83 6.52 0.83
N GLN A 166 -5.54 6.05 -0.38
CA GLN A 166 -5.79 6.75 -1.64
C GLN A 166 -4.98 8.03 -1.88
N TRP A 167 -4.04 8.35 -1.01
CA TRP A 167 -3.12 9.45 -1.28
C TRP A 167 -2.31 9.21 -2.56
N ASN A 168 -2.26 10.25 -3.40
CA ASN A 168 -1.48 10.28 -4.61
C ASN A 168 -0.88 11.67 -4.79
N LEU A 169 0.40 11.69 -5.13
CA LEU A 169 1.15 12.87 -5.50
C LEU A 169 1.73 12.66 -6.88
N MET A 170 1.34 13.51 -7.82
CA MET A 170 1.93 13.61 -9.13
C MET A 170 2.54 14.99 -9.32
N ARG A 171 3.78 15.01 -9.80
CA ARG A 171 4.50 16.24 -10.15
C ARG A 171 5.09 16.13 -11.54
N ILE A 172 5.23 17.26 -12.23
CA ILE A 172 6.00 17.32 -13.48
C ILE A 172 7.03 18.44 -13.37
N TYR A 173 8.27 18.08 -13.66
CA TYR A 173 9.42 18.94 -13.68
C TYR A 173 9.84 19.19 -15.12
N LYS A 174 10.16 20.45 -15.46
CA LYS A 174 10.67 20.87 -16.76
C LYS A 174 12.18 21.10 -16.67
N LEU A 175 12.93 20.19 -17.28
CA LEU A 175 14.39 20.23 -17.34
C LEU A 175 14.90 21.18 -18.44
N ALA A 176 14.19 21.21 -19.57
CA ALA A 176 14.47 22.06 -20.72
C ALA A 176 13.19 22.26 -21.55
N GLU A 177 13.27 23.02 -22.65
CA GLU A 177 12.10 23.37 -23.50
C GLU A 177 11.24 22.16 -23.90
N ASP A 178 11.87 21.01 -24.20
CA ASP A 178 11.18 19.78 -24.62
C ASP A 178 11.47 18.57 -23.71
N GLN A 179 12.04 18.79 -22.52
CA GLN A 179 12.47 17.72 -21.63
C GLN A 179 11.74 17.81 -20.29
N TYR A 180 10.98 16.76 -19.99
CA TYR A 180 10.13 16.69 -18.81
C TYR A 180 10.32 15.38 -18.07
N VAL A 181 10.15 15.45 -16.75
CA VAL A 181 10.15 14.30 -15.86
C VAL A 181 8.91 14.35 -14.99
N SER A 182 8.15 13.27 -14.94
CA SER A 182 7.06 13.11 -13.99
C SER A 182 7.53 12.38 -12.76
N PHE A 183 7.22 12.89 -11.58
CA PHE A 183 7.32 12.16 -10.33
C PHE A 183 5.95 11.64 -9.93
N LYS A 184 5.86 10.37 -9.53
CA LYS A 184 4.62 9.77 -9.03
C LYS A 184 4.89 9.05 -7.72
N GLN A 185 4.12 9.40 -6.70
CA GLN A 185 4.10 8.70 -5.44
C GLN A 185 2.66 8.40 -5.07
N SER A 186 2.37 7.14 -4.73
CA SER A 186 1.03 6.76 -4.34
C SER A 186 1.07 5.80 -3.17
N SER A 187 0.12 5.97 -2.27
CA SER A 187 -0.07 5.09 -1.14
C SER A 187 -0.82 3.79 -1.50
N ILE A 188 -1.42 3.75 -2.70
CA ILE A 188 -2.21 2.62 -3.24
C ILE A 188 -1.32 1.55 -3.90
N PHE A 189 -0.34 1.98 -4.69
CA PHE A 189 0.48 1.06 -5.49
C PHE A 189 1.81 0.79 -4.78
N SER A 190 2.04 -0.47 -4.41
CA SER A 190 3.25 -0.92 -3.70
C SER A 190 4.56 -0.48 -4.37
N GLU A 191 4.59 -0.43 -5.70
CA GLU A 191 5.74 0.00 -6.50
C GLU A 191 6.01 1.51 -6.37
N ARG A 192 4.97 2.33 -6.18
CA ARG A 192 5.07 3.80 -6.20
C ARG A 192 5.06 4.43 -4.80
N GLN A 193 5.22 3.63 -3.74
CA GLN A 193 5.18 4.14 -2.36
C GLN A 193 6.39 5.00 -2.00
N ARG A 194 7.55 4.75 -2.62
CA ARG A 194 8.78 5.52 -2.41
C ARG A 194 8.91 6.77 -3.29
N GLY A 195 7.98 6.93 -4.24
CA GLY A 195 8.05 7.97 -5.26
C GLY A 195 9.03 7.62 -6.36
N GLU A 196 8.60 7.70 -7.60
CA GLU A 196 9.39 7.31 -8.77
C GLU A 196 9.39 8.42 -9.82
N TYR A 197 10.57 8.66 -10.39
CA TYR A 197 10.75 9.58 -11.51
C TYR A 197 10.70 8.82 -12.84
N PHE A 198 9.91 9.34 -13.78
CA PHE A 198 9.74 8.80 -15.13
C PHE A 198 9.94 9.90 -16.15
N LYS A 199 10.56 9.56 -17.28
CA LYS A 199 10.57 10.44 -18.44
C LYS A 199 9.14 10.58 -18.97
N ILE A 200 8.70 11.81 -19.19
CA ILE A 200 7.43 12.10 -19.87
C ILE A 200 7.72 12.92 -21.13
N GLU A 201 7.08 12.55 -22.24
CA GLU A 201 7.25 13.28 -23.50
C GLU A 201 6.42 14.57 -23.49
N LYS A 202 6.96 15.65 -24.09
CA LYS A 202 6.30 16.95 -24.21
C LYS A 202 4.85 16.86 -24.68
N LYS A 203 4.57 16.02 -25.69
CA LYS A 203 3.22 15.84 -26.23
C LYS A 203 2.18 15.48 -25.17
N TYR A 204 2.57 14.70 -24.14
CA TYR A 204 1.66 14.33 -23.06
C TYR A 204 1.44 15.48 -22.08
N VAL A 205 2.48 16.28 -21.80
CA VAL A 205 2.36 17.50 -21.01
C VAL A 205 1.43 18.50 -21.72
N ASP A 206 1.60 18.69 -23.04
CA ASP A 206 0.74 19.55 -23.84
C ASP A 206 -0.72 19.07 -23.86
N ILE A 207 -0.95 17.76 -23.92
CA ILE A 207 -2.30 17.19 -23.77
C ILE A 207 -2.89 17.57 -22.41
N MET A 208 -2.16 17.29 -21.32
CA MET A 208 -2.61 17.59 -19.94
C MET A 208 -2.95 19.09 -19.77
N ARG A 209 -2.19 20.00 -20.35
CA ARG A 209 -2.49 21.45 -20.30
C ARG A 209 -3.84 21.83 -20.90
N ASN A 210 -4.30 21.05 -21.86
CA ASN A 210 -5.56 21.27 -22.57
C ASN A 210 -6.73 20.47 -21.97
N LEU A 211 -6.46 19.58 -21.01
CA LEU A 211 -7.50 18.85 -20.29
C LEU A 211 -8.03 19.72 -19.15
N GLU A 212 -9.34 19.92 -19.11
CA GLU A 212 -9.99 20.78 -18.10
C GLU A 212 -9.73 20.29 -16.67
N GLU A 213 -9.63 18.97 -16.49
CA GLU A 213 -9.33 18.30 -15.23
C GLU A 213 -7.91 18.54 -14.71
N ASP A 214 -6.93 18.73 -15.61
CA ASP A 214 -5.51 18.87 -15.24
C ASP A 214 -5.05 20.34 -15.20
N LYS A 215 -5.76 21.22 -15.93
CA LYS A 215 -5.37 22.61 -16.13
C LYS A 215 -5.16 23.39 -14.83
N ALA A 216 -5.95 23.10 -13.80
CA ALA A 216 -5.88 23.78 -12.50
C ALA A 216 -4.63 23.41 -11.68
N TYR A 217 -3.92 22.35 -12.05
CA TYR A 217 -2.73 21.85 -11.34
C TYR A 217 -1.41 22.31 -11.98
N PHE A 218 -1.46 22.98 -13.13
CA PHE A 218 -0.29 23.65 -13.70
C PHE A 218 0.05 24.91 -12.90
N LEU A 219 1.34 25.10 -12.65
CA LEU A 219 1.86 26.15 -11.77
C LEU A 219 2.44 27.36 -12.52
N ASP A 220 2.41 27.32 -13.86
CA ASP A 220 2.96 28.33 -14.77
C ASP A 220 1.91 29.14 -15.54
#